data_AF-A0A3N4KJ50-F1
#
_entry.id   AF-A0A3N4KJ50-F1
#
_cell.length_a   1.000
_cell.length_b   1.000
_cell.length_c   1.000
_cell.angle_alpha   90.00
_cell.angle_beta   90.00
_cell.angle_gamma   90.00
#
_symmetry.space_group_name_H-M   'P 1'
#
loop_
_entity.id
_entity.type
_entity.pdbx_description
1 polymer ?
#
loop_
_entity_poly.entity_id
_entity_poly.type
_entity_poly.pdbx_seq_one_letter_code
_entity_poly.pdbx_strand_id
1 'polypeptide(L)'
;MRNPTLWIGIFCGGIVTAFLMMYRVKGAIIAGIALVSIISWPRPTEVTYFPNTPEGNQRFDFFKNVVAFHKIQKVLVAQEWDLSGAGGQFGLALITFLYVDILDCTGTLYSMARFAGFIDERTQDFEGSAMAYIVDALGISLGSLFGSPPVTAYIESGAGISEGGITGITAMVTGICFFISVFFAPIFASIPPWATGSTLIIVGSMMMKAAADINWSYPGDGIPAFVTIMVMPFTYSIAYGLIAGIITYIILNTGAWIIEMASGGRIVPYGKELKDHWTWRIPGGFFPAWVVRIAHGDRKFWKREEYHDADVGVVSAIGALGTNATTPPLEKVSGELPVGGGSSGIGRDEKFVKEG
;
A
#
# COMPACT_ATOMS: atom_id res chain seq x y z
N MET A 1 7.25 19.70 -29.17
CA MET A 1 7.65 18.29 -29.06
C MET A 1 8.98 18.01 -29.81
N ARG A 2 10.05 18.78 -29.54
CA ARG A 2 11.35 18.64 -30.22
C ARG A 2 12.51 18.33 -29.27
N ASN A 3 12.22 18.10 -27.98
CA ASN A 3 13.28 17.89 -27.01
C ASN A 3 13.83 16.45 -27.12
N PRO A 4 15.10 16.26 -27.51
CA PRO A 4 15.68 14.92 -27.67
C PRO A 4 15.74 14.14 -26.34
N THR A 5 15.81 14.83 -25.19
CA THR A 5 15.80 14.18 -23.86
C THR A 5 14.49 13.44 -23.58
N LEU A 6 13.36 13.97 -24.06
CA LEU A 6 12.05 13.34 -23.89
C LEU A 6 11.96 12.04 -24.68
N TRP A 7 12.46 12.02 -25.93
CA TRP A 7 12.43 10.83 -26.77
C TRP A 7 13.33 9.71 -26.24
N ILE A 8 14.50 10.05 -25.68
CA ILE A 8 15.35 9.07 -25.01
C ILE A 8 14.66 8.52 -23.77
N GLY A 9 14.07 9.38 -22.94
CA GLY A 9 13.30 8.94 -21.77
C GLY A 9 12.19 7.95 -22.14
N ILE A 10 11.41 8.23 -23.18
CA ILE A 10 10.29 7.38 -23.63
C ILE A 10 10.77 6.08 -24.28
N PHE A 11 11.63 6.15 -25.30
CA PHE A 11 12.02 4.96 -26.06
C PHE A 11 13.05 4.11 -25.31
N CYS A 12 14.12 4.73 -24.80
CA CYS A 12 15.20 4.03 -24.15
C CYS A 12 14.91 3.74 -22.66
N GLY A 13 14.26 4.65 -21.95
CA GLY A 13 13.91 4.46 -20.54
C GLY A 13 12.54 3.82 -20.31
N GLY A 14 11.61 3.95 -21.25
CA GLY A 14 10.26 3.38 -21.15
C GLY A 14 10.13 2.08 -21.92
N ILE A 15 10.15 2.15 -23.26
CA ILE A 15 9.85 1.03 -24.14
C ILE A 15 10.87 -0.11 -23.98
N VAL A 16 12.18 0.18 -23.97
CA VAL A 16 13.21 -0.86 -23.76
C VAL A 16 13.04 -1.53 -22.39
N THR A 17 12.77 -0.76 -21.34
CA THR A 17 12.52 -1.27 -19.98
C THR A 17 11.31 -2.18 -19.95
N ALA A 18 10.21 -1.79 -20.61
CA ALA A 18 9.01 -2.61 -20.76
C ALA A 18 9.28 -3.90 -21.55
N PHE A 19 10.08 -3.84 -22.62
CA PHE A 19 10.54 -5.03 -23.34
C PHE A 19 11.36 -5.96 -22.44
N LEU A 20 12.33 -5.44 -21.70
CA LEU A 20 13.14 -6.24 -20.75
C LEU A 20 12.29 -6.89 -19.66
N MET A 21 11.25 -6.18 -19.17
CA MET A 21 10.29 -6.73 -18.23
C MET A 21 9.45 -7.86 -18.86
N MET A 22 9.03 -7.73 -20.12
CA MET A 22 8.31 -8.78 -20.84
C MET A 22 9.14 -10.07 -20.94
N TYR A 23 10.46 -9.96 -21.09
CA TYR A 23 11.40 -11.09 -21.08
C TYR A 23 11.80 -11.56 -19.67
N ARG A 24 11.18 -11.03 -18.60
CA ARG A 24 11.47 -11.36 -17.19
C ARG A 24 12.96 -11.23 -16.83
N VAL A 25 13.65 -10.24 -17.42
CA VAL A 25 15.06 -9.98 -17.08
C VAL A 25 15.13 -9.40 -15.66
N LYS A 26 15.88 -10.06 -14.78
CA LYS A 26 16.11 -9.57 -13.41
C LYS A 26 16.81 -8.22 -13.46
N GLY A 27 16.23 -7.20 -12.83
CA GLY A 27 16.77 -5.84 -12.84
C GLY A 27 16.43 -5.02 -14.08
N ALA A 28 15.39 -5.38 -14.85
CA ALA A 28 14.95 -4.65 -16.04
C ALA A 28 14.80 -3.13 -15.81
N ILE A 29 14.20 -2.73 -14.69
CA ILE A 29 14.04 -1.32 -14.29
C ILE A 29 15.40 -0.62 -14.15
N ILE A 30 16.33 -1.24 -13.42
CA ILE A 30 17.67 -0.67 -13.19
C ILE A 30 18.45 -0.58 -14.51
N ALA A 31 18.34 -1.59 -15.36
CA ALA A 31 18.97 -1.60 -16.68
C ALA A 31 18.47 -0.46 -17.57
N GLY A 32 17.17 -0.16 -17.54
CA GLY A 32 16.58 0.97 -18.26
C GLY A 32 17.11 2.33 -17.77
N ILE A 33 17.12 2.53 -16.45
CA ILE A 33 17.69 3.76 -15.84
C ILE A 33 19.17 3.89 -16.18
N ALA A 34 19.94 2.81 -16.05
CA ALA A 34 21.37 2.80 -16.33
C ALA A 34 21.66 3.12 -17.80
N LEU A 35 20.91 2.53 -18.74
CA LEU A 35 21.07 2.77 -20.16
C LEU A 35 20.85 4.25 -20.50
N VAL A 36 19.76 4.86 -20.01
CA VAL A 36 19.49 6.29 -20.24
C VAL A 36 20.53 7.18 -19.53
N SER A 37 20.95 6.82 -18.33
CA SER A 37 21.96 7.58 -17.56
C SER A 37 23.31 7.58 -18.27
N ILE A 38 23.77 6.42 -18.76
CA ILE A 38 25.03 6.28 -19.51
C ILE A 38 25.00 7.08 -20.81
N ILE A 39 23.87 7.10 -21.53
CA ILE A 39 23.70 7.90 -22.75
C ILE A 39 23.72 9.42 -22.44
N SER A 40 23.30 9.81 -21.24
CA SER A 40 23.23 11.21 -20.81
C SER A 40 24.47 11.75 -20.09
N TRP A 41 25.49 10.93 -19.82
CA TRP A 41 26.76 11.41 -19.24
C TRP A 41 27.72 12.10 -20.22
N PRO A 42 27.80 11.73 -21.52
CA PRO A 42 28.68 12.40 -22.47
C PRO A 42 28.31 13.87 -22.69
N ARG A 43 29.20 14.77 -22.26
CA ARG A 43 29.11 16.24 -22.41
C ARG A 43 28.89 16.79 -23.83
N PRO A 44 29.38 16.18 -24.93
CA PRO A 44 29.22 16.77 -26.26
C PRO A 44 27.84 16.52 -26.90
N THR A 45 26.94 15.80 -26.22
CA THR A 45 25.63 15.42 -26.78
C THR A 45 24.53 16.40 -26.36
N GLU A 46 23.52 16.59 -27.22
CA GLU A 46 22.34 17.44 -26.94
C GLU A 46 21.45 16.92 -25.79
N VAL A 47 21.75 15.73 -25.28
CA VAL A 47 21.01 14.98 -24.26
C VAL A 47 21.82 14.81 -22.97
N THR A 48 22.90 15.59 -22.84
CA THR A 48 23.77 15.57 -21.67
C THR A 48 23.07 16.11 -20.42
N TYR A 49 23.29 15.44 -19.29
CA TYR A 49 22.94 15.96 -17.96
C TYR A 49 23.97 16.99 -17.45
N PHE A 50 25.13 17.07 -18.10
CA PHE A 50 26.22 18.00 -17.82
C PHE A 50 26.42 18.98 -19.00
N PRO A 51 25.50 19.93 -19.22
CA PRO A 51 25.70 20.97 -20.23
C PRO A 51 26.91 21.83 -19.86
N ASN A 52 27.52 22.51 -20.84
CA ASN A 52 28.64 23.45 -20.61
C ASN A 52 28.16 24.78 -20.02
N THR A 53 27.29 24.71 -19.01
CA THR A 53 26.82 25.84 -18.20
C THR A 53 27.50 25.79 -16.82
N PRO A 54 27.50 26.89 -16.06
CA PRO A 54 28.05 26.90 -14.70
C PRO A 54 27.44 25.81 -13.80
N GLU A 55 26.14 25.57 -13.93
CA GLU A 55 25.43 24.50 -13.19
C GLU A 55 25.85 23.09 -13.64
N GLY A 56 25.99 22.86 -14.95
CA GLY A 56 26.44 21.57 -15.48
C GLY A 56 27.88 21.24 -15.10
N ASN A 57 28.75 22.26 -15.00
CA ASN A 57 30.11 22.10 -14.47
C ASN A 57 30.11 21.72 -12.98
N GLN A 58 29.27 22.36 -12.16
CA GLN A 58 29.14 21.99 -10.73
C GLN A 58 28.63 20.55 -10.56
N ARG A 59 27.63 20.14 -11.34
CA ARG A 59 27.14 18.75 -11.34
C ARG A 59 28.22 17.76 -11.76
N PHE A 60 29.03 18.11 -12.76
CA PHE A 60 30.13 17.26 -13.23
C PHE A 60 31.27 17.18 -12.23
N ASP A 61 31.60 18.28 -11.55
CA ASP A 61 32.58 18.32 -10.47
C ASP A 61 32.12 17.49 -9.26
N PHE A 62 30.82 17.52 -8.96
CA PHE A 62 30.23 16.64 -7.96
C PHE A 62 30.29 15.17 -8.37
N PHE A 63 29.92 14.84 -9.61
CA PHE A 63 29.95 13.47 -10.16
C PHE A 63 31.35 12.85 -10.14
N LYS A 64 32.42 13.65 -10.39
CA LYS A 64 33.81 13.17 -10.32
C LYS A 64 34.19 12.67 -8.93
N ASN A 65 33.57 13.19 -7.88
CA ASN A 65 33.75 12.70 -6.53
C ASN A 65 32.91 11.43 -6.36
N VAL A 66 33.40 10.28 -6.83
CA VAL A 66 32.68 8.98 -6.82
C VAL A 66 32.15 8.61 -5.43
N VAL A 67 32.87 9.01 -4.38
CA VAL A 67 32.45 8.87 -2.98
C VAL A 67 32.51 10.26 -2.33
N ALA A 68 31.39 10.72 -1.80
CA ALA A 68 31.33 11.99 -1.07
C ALA A 68 30.88 11.75 0.37
N PHE A 69 31.67 12.27 1.31
CA PHE A 69 31.31 12.28 2.73
C PHE A 69 30.89 13.69 3.12
N HIS A 70 29.59 13.91 3.28
CA HIS A 70 29.07 15.17 3.81
C HIS A 70 28.96 15.05 5.33
N LYS A 71 29.77 15.82 6.05
CA LYS A 71 29.69 15.88 7.51
C LYS A 71 28.38 16.55 7.91
N ILE A 72 27.43 15.77 8.41
CA ILE A 72 26.17 16.24 8.99
C ILE A 72 26.52 17.10 10.21
N GLN A 73 26.29 18.42 10.17
CA GLN A 73 26.66 19.33 11.26
C GLN A 73 25.49 19.75 12.15
N LYS A 74 24.34 20.14 11.58
CA LYS A 74 23.21 20.72 12.34
C LYS A 74 21.86 20.26 11.80
N VAL A 75 21.61 18.96 11.83
CA VAL A 75 20.32 18.42 11.36
C VAL A 75 19.50 17.83 12.51
N LEU A 76 20.14 17.54 13.65
CA LEU A 76 19.46 17.00 14.83
C LEU A 76 18.67 18.10 15.54
N VAL A 77 17.34 17.95 15.60
CA VAL A 77 16.41 18.86 16.29
C VAL A 77 16.55 20.31 15.80
N ALA A 78 16.78 20.49 14.49
CA ALA A 78 16.78 21.80 13.83
C ALA A 78 15.35 22.31 13.58
N GLN A 79 14.44 22.11 14.55
CA GLN A 79 13.04 22.51 14.43
C GLN A 79 12.89 23.97 14.84
N GLU A 80 12.45 24.80 13.90
CA GLU A 80 12.13 26.20 14.15
C GLU A 80 10.68 26.31 14.61
N TRP A 81 10.49 26.63 15.90
CA TRP A 81 9.16 26.79 16.52
C TRP A 81 8.66 28.24 16.54
N ASP A 82 9.25 29.11 15.72
CA ASP A 82 8.78 30.50 15.59
C ASP A 82 7.53 30.56 14.69
N LEU A 83 6.36 30.39 15.32
CA LEU A 83 5.05 30.44 14.65
C LEU A 83 4.45 31.85 14.61
N SER A 84 5.20 32.90 14.99
CA SER A 84 4.70 34.25 15.22
C SER A 84 4.01 34.90 14.00
N GLY A 85 4.34 34.46 12.77
CA GLY A 85 3.74 34.96 11.53
C GLY A 85 2.80 34.00 10.78
N ALA A 86 2.69 32.73 11.19
CA ALA A 86 2.06 31.68 10.36
C ALA A 86 1.28 30.61 11.13
N GLY A 87 0.95 30.83 12.41
CA GLY A 87 0.28 29.82 13.26
C GLY A 87 -1.00 29.21 12.66
N GLY A 88 -1.81 30.00 11.93
CA GLY A 88 -3.01 29.48 11.25
C GLY A 88 -2.70 28.53 10.09
N GLN A 89 -1.67 28.84 9.28
CA GLN A 89 -1.21 27.97 8.19
C GLN A 89 -0.53 26.71 8.73
N PHE A 90 0.22 26.84 9.84
CA PHE A 90 0.79 25.71 10.54
C PHE A 90 -0.29 24.75 11.04
N GLY A 91 -1.34 25.26 11.70
CA GLY A 91 -2.45 24.42 12.17
C GLY A 91 -3.17 23.69 11.03
N LEU A 92 -3.42 24.39 9.92
CA LEU A 92 -4.04 23.78 8.73
C LEU A 92 -3.15 22.71 8.09
N ALA A 93 -1.86 22.97 7.95
CA ALA A 93 -0.89 22.00 7.44
C ALA A 93 -0.78 20.79 8.38
N LEU A 94 -0.69 21.02 9.69
CA LEU A 94 -0.62 19.98 10.71
C LEU A 94 -1.82 19.04 10.62
N ILE A 95 -3.04 19.59 10.63
CA ILE A 95 -4.26 18.77 10.53
C ILE A 95 -4.32 18.04 9.19
N THR A 96 -3.94 18.71 8.09
CA THR A 96 -3.98 18.11 6.75
C THR A 96 -3.01 16.95 6.62
N PHE A 97 -1.75 17.14 7.00
CA PHE A 97 -0.74 16.08 6.99
C PHE A 97 -1.10 14.96 7.96
N LEU A 98 -1.64 15.27 9.14
CA LEU A 98 -2.03 14.25 10.11
C LEU A 98 -3.07 13.27 9.55
N TYR A 99 -4.17 13.76 8.95
CA TYR A 99 -5.17 12.83 8.42
C TYR A 99 -4.69 12.10 7.16
N VAL A 100 -3.91 12.77 6.30
CA VAL A 100 -3.33 12.13 5.11
C VAL A 100 -2.39 11.00 5.52
N ASP A 101 -1.55 11.24 6.52
CA ASP A 101 -0.60 10.28 7.06
C ASP A 101 -1.30 9.08 7.71
N ILE A 102 -2.35 9.32 8.52
CA ILE A 102 -3.15 8.23 9.09
C ILE A 102 -3.76 7.35 7.98
N LEU A 103 -4.30 7.95 6.93
CA LEU A 103 -4.91 7.22 5.81
C LEU A 103 -3.87 6.49 4.97
N ASP A 104 -2.71 7.11 4.72
CA ASP A 104 -1.60 6.50 3.98
C ASP A 104 -1.03 5.31 4.74
N CYS A 105 -0.66 5.49 6.00
CA CYS A 105 -0.16 4.42 6.87
C CYS A 105 -1.17 3.27 6.97
N THR A 106 -2.45 3.56 7.23
CA THR A 106 -3.48 2.51 7.31
C THR A 106 -3.63 1.79 5.97
N GLY A 107 -3.71 2.52 4.86
CA GLY A 107 -3.91 1.96 3.54
C GLY A 107 -2.73 1.12 3.06
N THR A 108 -1.51 1.62 3.21
CA THR A 108 -0.29 0.93 2.79
C THR A 108 -0.02 -0.30 3.64
N LEU A 109 -0.11 -0.19 4.97
CA LEU A 109 0.18 -1.29 5.89
C LEU A 109 -0.85 -2.42 5.76
N TYR A 110 -2.13 -2.08 5.64
CA TYR A 110 -3.19 -3.05 5.35
C TYR A 110 -2.99 -3.72 3.99
N SER A 111 -2.66 -2.95 2.94
CA SER A 111 -2.39 -3.51 1.61
C SER A 111 -1.18 -4.45 1.62
N MET A 112 -0.11 -4.10 2.34
CA MET A 112 1.07 -4.94 2.49
C MET A 112 0.77 -6.23 3.24
N ALA A 113 -0.03 -6.16 4.32
CA ALA A 113 -0.50 -7.34 5.04
C ALA A 113 -1.34 -8.26 4.13
N ARG A 114 -2.18 -7.67 3.25
CA ARG A 114 -2.95 -8.41 2.25
C ARG A 114 -2.04 -9.12 1.25
N PHE A 115 -1.04 -8.44 0.69
CA PHE A 115 -0.08 -9.04 -0.24
C PHE A 115 0.78 -10.12 0.40
N ALA A 116 1.09 -10.00 1.69
CA ALA A 116 1.83 -11.01 2.44
C ALA A 116 0.97 -12.21 2.89
N GLY A 117 -0.37 -12.11 2.78
CA GLY A 117 -1.29 -13.15 3.25
C GLY A 117 -1.40 -13.24 4.77
N PHE A 118 -1.13 -12.13 5.48
CA PHE A 118 -1.17 -12.08 6.95
C PHE A 118 -2.48 -11.53 7.51
N ILE A 119 -3.43 -11.16 6.66
CA ILE A 119 -4.76 -10.73 7.08
C ILE A 119 -5.55 -11.95 7.52
N ASP A 120 -6.04 -11.93 8.75
CA ASP A 120 -7.04 -12.88 9.21
C ASP A 120 -8.39 -12.51 8.59
N GLU A 121 -8.93 -13.40 7.77
CA GLU A 121 -10.20 -13.20 7.06
C GLU A 121 -11.37 -12.90 8.00
N ARG A 122 -11.31 -13.38 9.25
CA ARG A 122 -12.40 -13.24 10.23
C ARG A 122 -12.37 -11.91 10.97
N THR A 123 -11.19 -11.41 11.30
CA THR A 123 -11.02 -10.15 12.04
C THR A 123 -10.74 -8.96 11.12
N GLN A 124 -10.38 -9.22 9.86
CA GLN A 124 -9.89 -8.21 8.90
C GLN A 124 -8.72 -7.40 9.46
N ASP A 125 -7.96 -7.99 10.38
CA ASP A 125 -6.78 -7.42 11.00
C ASP A 125 -5.60 -8.39 10.85
N PHE A 126 -4.38 -7.91 11.09
CA PHE A 126 -3.17 -8.72 11.03
C PHE A 126 -2.48 -8.78 12.39
N GLU A 127 -1.74 -9.88 12.63
CA GLU A 127 -1.10 -10.11 13.93
C GLU A 127 -0.13 -8.97 14.28
N GLY A 128 -0.39 -8.31 15.42
CA GLY A 128 0.46 -7.23 15.91
C GLY A 128 0.27 -5.88 15.20
N SER A 129 -0.87 -5.66 14.54
CA SER A 129 -1.25 -4.39 13.89
C SER A 129 -0.97 -3.16 14.75
N ALA A 130 -1.40 -3.16 16.01
CA ALA A 130 -1.14 -2.07 16.95
C ALA A 130 0.36 -1.76 17.12
N MET A 131 1.22 -2.78 17.19
CA MET A 131 2.67 -2.58 17.30
C MET A 131 3.25 -2.07 15.99
N ALA A 132 2.74 -2.53 14.85
CA ALA A 132 3.18 -2.05 13.54
C ALA A 132 2.87 -0.55 13.35
N TYR A 133 1.65 -0.12 13.69
CA TYR A 133 1.27 1.30 13.68
C TYR A 133 2.11 2.16 14.64
N ILE A 134 2.46 1.63 15.82
CA ILE A 134 3.33 2.35 16.77
C ILE A 134 4.75 2.49 16.23
N VAL A 135 5.29 1.45 15.60
CA VAL A 135 6.64 1.50 15.01
C VAL A 135 6.68 2.51 13.86
N ASP A 136 5.63 2.56 13.03
CA ASP A 136 5.50 3.55 11.96
C ASP A 136 5.44 4.98 12.51
N ALA A 137 4.56 5.26 13.48
CA ALA A 137 4.46 6.56 14.14
C ALA A 137 5.78 6.99 14.83
N LEU A 138 6.50 6.04 15.44
CA LEU A 138 7.84 6.28 15.98
C LEU A 138 8.85 6.58 14.88
N GLY A 139 8.77 5.88 13.74
CA GLY A 139 9.61 6.11 12.57
C GLY A 139 9.43 7.51 12.00
N ILE A 140 8.18 7.96 11.83
CA ILE A 140 7.83 9.32 11.40
C ILE A 140 8.35 10.36 12.40
N SER A 141 8.13 10.13 13.70
CA SER A 141 8.58 11.03 14.76
C SER A 141 10.10 11.17 14.77
N LEU A 142 10.83 10.04 14.70
CA LEU A 142 12.29 10.04 14.61
C LEU A 142 12.76 10.71 13.32
N GLY A 143 12.14 10.41 12.17
CA GLY A 143 12.44 11.06 10.88
C GLY A 143 12.34 12.58 10.97
N SER A 144 11.27 13.09 11.57
CA SER A 144 11.07 14.53 11.78
C SER A 144 12.12 15.17 12.70
N LEU A 145 12.63 14.44 13.71
CA LEU A 145 13.71 14.91 14.60
C LEU A 145 15.05 14.99 13.88
N PHE A 146 15.27 14.13 12.88
CA PHE A 146 16.44 14.14 12.01
C PHE A 146 16.28 15.04 10.77
N GLY A 147 15.18 15.80 10.66
CA GLY A 147 14.91 16.68 9.52
C GLY A 147 14.63 15.94 8.19
N SER A 148 14.21 14.68 8.27
CA SER A 148 13.80 13.86 7.13
C SER A 148 12.30 14.01 6.86
N PRO A 149 11.84 13.83 5.61
CA PRO A 149 10.43 13.58 5.31
C PRO A 149 9.88 12.39 6.11
N PRO A 150 8.54 12.31 6.30
CA PRO A 150 7.89 11.17 6.96
C PRO A 150 8.34 9.84 6.36
N VAL A 151 8.73 8.90 7.24
CA VAL A 151 9.17 7.56 6.86
C VAL A 151 7.98 6.63 7.07
N THR A 152 7.44 6.08 5.99
CA THR A 152 6.23 5.24 5.99
C THR A 152 6.48 3.91 5.25
N ALA A 153 5.56 2.96 5.42
CA ALA A 153 5.55 1.72 4.64
C ALA A 153 5.27 2.01 3.15
N TYR A 154 6.18 1.56 2.28
CA TYR A 154 6.05 1.75 0.83
C TYR A 154 5.21 0.67 0.20
N ILE A 155 4.21 1.06 -0.60
CA ILE A 155 3.34 0.14 -1.34
C ILE A 155 4.13 -0.66 -2.41
N GLU A 156 5.23 -0.12 -2.89
CA GLU A 156 6.17 -0.75 -3.81
C GLU A 156 6.83 -2.00 -3.20
N SER A 157 6.87 -2.10 -1.87
CA SER A 157 7.33 -3.30 -1.16
C SER A 157 6.48 -4.52 -1.48
N GLY A 158 5.25 -4.34 -1.97
CA GLY A 158 4.38 -5.42 -2.45
C GLY A 158 4.98 -6.21 -3.61
N ALA A 159 5.77 -5.58 -4.47
CA ALA A 159 6.52 -6.28 -5.51
C ALA A 159 7.61 -7.18 -4.90
N GLY A 160 8.31 -6.69 -3.88
CA GLY A 160 9.30 -7.49 -3.13
C GLY A 160 8.66 -8.66 -2.37
N ILE A 161 7.49 -8.45 -1.77
CA ILE A 161 6.69 -9.50 -1.14
C ILE A 161 6.28 -10.57 -2.15
N SER A 162 5.83 -10.16 -3.34
CA SER A 162 5.44 -11.07 -4.42
C SER A 162 6.61 -11.92 -4.94
N GLU A 163 7.85 -11.42 -4.84
CA GLU A 163 9.07 -12.18 -5.15
C GLU A 163 9.58 -13.05 -3.99
N GLY A 164 8.85 -13.08 -2.86
CA GLY A 164 9.17 -13.91 -1.68
C GLY A 164 9.83 -13.18 -0.51
N GLY A 165 9.94 -11.85 -0.58
CA GLY A 165 10.59 -11.01 0.42
C GLY A 165 9.77 -10.72 1.69
N ILE A 166 9.17 -11.76 2.30
CA ILE A 166 8.20 -11.63 3.41
C ILE A 166 8.82 -11.45 4.81
N THR A 167 10.14 -11.59 4.94
CA THR A 167 10.82 -11.55 6.26
C THR A 167 11.36 -10.15 6.57
N GLY A 168 11.35 -9.70 7.83
CA GLY A 168 11.97 -8.43 8.23
C GLY A 168 13.47 -8.29 7.92
N ILE A 169 14.18 -9.40 7.67
CA ILE A 169 15.57 -9.39 7.23
C ILE A 169 15.71 -8.69 5.87
N THR A 170 14.74 -8.83 4.96
CA THR A 170 14.78 -8.15 3.66
C THR A 170 14.72 -6.63 3.84
N ALA A 171 13.88 -6.15 4.77
CA ALA A 171 13.80 -4.74 5.11
C ALA A 171 15.12 -4.23 5.75
N MET A 172 15.73 -5.01 6.65
CA MET A 172 17.02 -4.65 7.26
C MET A 172 18.15 -4.57 6.22
N VAL A 173 18.26 -5.58 5.34
CA VAL A 173 19.27 -5.60 4.27
C VAL A 173 19.05 -4.43 3.33
N THR A 174 17.81 -4.16 2.94
CA THR A 174 17.45 -3.00 2.11
C THR A 174 17.86 -1.68 2.77
N GLY A 175 17.59 -1.52 4.07
CA GLY A 175 18.02 -0.35 4.84
C GLY A 175 19.55 -0.19 4.89
N ILE A 176 20.30 -1.27 5.06
CA ILE A 176 21.77 -1.25 5.01
C ILE A 176 22.26 -0.87 3.61
N CYS A 177 21.65 -1.41 2.55
CA CYS A 177 21.97 -1.04 1.17
C CYS A 177 21.70 0.46 0.90
N PHE A 178 20.59 1.01 1.39
CA PHE A 178 20.31 2.44 1.30
C PHE A 178 21.30 3.27 2.10
N PHE A 179 21.71 2.82 3.29
CA PHE A 179 22.75 3.48 4.08
C PHE A 179 24.08 3.53 3.32
N ILE A 180 24.48 2.42 2.68
CA ILE A 180 25.66 2.37 1.82
C ILE A 180 25.49 3.30 0.60
N SER A 181 24.30 3.38 0.03
CA SER A 181 24.03 4.23 -1.15
C SER A 181 24.26 5.72 -0.89
N VAL A 182 24.15 6.19 0.36
CA VAL A 182 24.43 7.59 0.72
C VAL A 182 25.88 7.98 0.40
N PHE A 183 26.84 7.05 0.55
CA PHE A 183 28.25 7.32 0.20
C PHE A 183 28.46 7.48 -1.30
N PHE A 184 27.61 6.84 -2.10
CA PHE A 184 27.56 6.92 -3.56
C PHE A 184 26.55 7.98 -4.06
N ALA A 185 26.09 8.88 -3.18
CA ALA A 185 25.19 9.99 -3.56
C ALA A 185 25.64 10.77 -4.81
N PRO A 186 26.95 11.01 -5.07
CA PRO A 186 27.40 11.66 -6.30
C PRO A 186 27.06 10.91 -7.59
N ILE A 187 27.03 9.58 -7.54
CA ILE A 187 26.61 8.75 -8.68
C ILE A 187 25.10 8.85 -8.85
N PHE A 188 24.33 8.72 -7.76
CA PHE A 188 22.86 8.78 -7.84
C PHE A 188 22.34 10.17 -8.23
N ALA A 189 23.01 11.24 -7.79
CA ALA A 189 22.70 12.63 -8.18
C ALA A 189 22.99 12.92 -9.66
N SER A 190 23.77 12.06 -10.34
CA SER A 190 24.03 12.18 -11.77
C SER A 190 22.95 11.56 -12.66
N ILE A 191 21.99 10.84 -12.06
CA ILE A 191 20.89 10.22 -12.79
C ILE A 191 19.93 11.31 -13.24
N PRO A 192 19.70 11.47 -14.55
CA PRO A 192 18.86 12.54 -15.03
C PRO A 192 17.37 12.27 -14.76
N PRO A 193 16.54 13.32 -14.56
CA PRO A 193 15.10 13.18 -14.32
C PRO A 193 14.34 12.47 -15.44
N TRP A 194 14.81 12.55 -16.70
CA TRP A 194 14.18 11.85 -17.82
C TRP A 194 14.46 10.34 -17.84
N ALA A 195 15.45 9.84 -17.09
CA ALA A 195 15.68 8.40 -16.89
C ALA A 195 14.70 7.82 -15.87
N THR A 196 14.46 8.55 -14.77
CA THR A 196 13.55 8.10 -13.71
C THR A 196 12.09 8.30 -14.07
N GLY A 197 11.75 9.37 -14.81
CA GLY A 197 10.36 9.69 -15.16
C GLY A 197 9.62 8.57 -15.92
N SER A 198 10.24 7.96 -16.94
CA SER A 198 9.62 6.85 -17.67
C SER A 198 9.51 5.58 -16.85
N THR A 199 10.47 5.34 -15.96
CA THR A 199 10.41 4.25 -15.00
C THR A 199 9.24 4.42 -14.02
N LEU A 200 9.00 5.65 -13.53
CA LEU A 200 7.88 5.93 -12.62
C LEU A 200 6.52 5.63 -13.27
N ILE A 201 6.37 5.85 -14.58
CA ILE A 201 5.16 5.48 -15.33
C ILE A 201 4.96 3.96 -15.31
N ILE A 202 6.03 3.20 -15.55
CA ILE A 202 6.00 1.73 -15.54
C ILE A 202 5.67 1.21 -14.15
N VAL A 203 6.32 1.72 -13.10
CA VAL A 203 6.02 1.34 -11.71
C VAL A 203 4.55 1.67 -11.38
N GLY A 204 4.06 2.84 -11.76
CA GLY A 204 2.64 3.20 -11.60
C GLY A 204 1.69 2.23 -12.30
N SER A 205 2.05 1.75 -13.50
CA SER A 205 1.28 0.71 -14.20
C SER A 205 1.27 -0.64 -13.47
N MET A 206 2.36 -1.01 -12.81
CA MET A 206 2.42 -2.22 -11.99
C MET A 206 1.52 -2.09 -10.76
N MET A 207 1.48 -0.90 -10.14
CA MET A 207 0.63 -0.60 -8.99
C MET A 207 -0.86 -0.61 -9.33
N MET A 208 -1.24 -0.35 -10.60
CA MET A 208 -2.62 -0.46 -11.06
C MET A 208 -3.19 -1.88 -10.93
N LYS A 209 -2.36 -2.91 -10.79
CA LYS A 209 -2.82 -4.28 -10.52
C LYS A 209 -3.69 -4.37 -9.26
N ALA A 210 -3.41 -3.57 -8.23
CA ALA A 210 -4.22 -3.51 -7.02
C ALA A 210 -5.66 -3.04 -7.28
N ALA A 211 -5.89 -2.28 -8.35
CA ALA A 211 -7.24 -1.87 -8.73
C ALA A 211 -8.10 -3.05 -9.21
N ALA A 212 -7.50 -4.18 -9.62
CA ALA A 212 -8.23 -5.39 -9.96
C ALA A 212 -8.78 -6.12 -8.73
N ASP A 213 -8.17 -5.92 -7.56
CA ASP A 213 -8.58 -6.55 -6.29
C ASP A 213 -9.74 -5.81 -5.58
N ILE A 214 -10.18 -4.70 -6.17
CA ILE A 214 -11.34 -3.93 -5.71
C ILE A 214 -12.61 -4.69 -6.09
N ASN A 215 -13.58 -4.73 -5.17
CA ASN A 215 -14.87 -5.34 -5.43
C ASN A 215 -15.74 -4.48 -6.36
N TRP A 216 -15.55 -4.68 -7.67
CA TRP A 216 -16.35 -4.03 -8.72
C TRP A 216 -17.77 -4.60 -8.85
N SER A 217 -18.05 -5.75 -8.22
CA SER A 217 -19.36 -6.42 -8.31
C SER A 217 -20.43 -5.70 -7.49
N TYR A 218 -20.03 -5.00 -6.42
CA TYR A 218 -20.94 -4.23 -5.58
C TYR A 218 -20.77 -2.72 -5.83
N PRO A 219 -21.79 -2.02 -6.36
CA PRO A 219 -21.70 -0.58 -6.63
C PRO A 219 -21.40 0.28 -5.39
N GLY A 220 -21.77 -0.19 -4.19
CA GLY A 220 -21.49 0.53 -2.95
C GLY A 220 -20.01 0.57 -2.56
N ASP A 221 -19.18 -0.31 -3.13
CA ASP A 221 -17.72 -0.35 -2.90
C ASP A 221 -16.97 0.12 -4.16
N GLY A 222 -17.43 -0.27 -5.36
CA GLY A 222 -16.81 0.11 -6.63
C GLY A 222 -16.95 1.60 -7.00
N ILE A 223 -18.10 2.24 -6.73
CA ILE A 223 -18.30 3.67 -7.03
C ILE A 223 -17.38 4.56 -6.17
N PRO A 224 -17.29 4.39 -4.84
CA PRO A 224 -16.33 5.14 -4.02
C PRO A 224 -14.90 4.99 -4.50
N ALA A 225 -14.47 3.76 -4.82
CA ALA A 225 -13.13 3.50 -5.32
C ALA A 225 -12.85 4.20 -6.65
N PHE A 226 -13.80 4.20 -7.59
CA PHE A 226 -13.70 4.93 -8.84
C PHE A 226 -13.57 6.45 -8.63
N VAL A 227 -14.38 7.02 -7.74
CA VAL A 227 -14.31 8.45 -7.39
C VAL A 227 -12.94 8.79 -6.81
N THR A 228 -12.41 7.97 -5.91
CA THR A 228 -11.06 8.14 -5.36
C THR A 228 -10.00 8.17 -6.46
N ILE A 229 -9.99 7.18 -7.35
CA ILE A 229 -9.00 7.06 -8.44
C ILE A 229 -9.05 8.27 -9.39
N MET A 230 -10.24 8.77 -9.71
CA MET A 230 -10.40 9.87 -10.68
C MET A 230 -10.19 11.26 -10.07
N VAL A 231 -10.56 11.48 -8.81
CA VAL A 231 -10.46 12.80 -8.18
C VAL A 231 -9.01 13.15 -7.84
N MET A 232 -8.16 12.18 -7.48
CA MET A 232 -6.76 12.45 -7.14
C MET A 232 -6.00 13.16 -8.28
N PRO A 233 -5.99 12.66 -9.54
CA PRO A 233 -5.30 13.36 -10.64
C PRO A 233 -5.94 14.69 -11.01
N PHE A 234 -7.27 14.81 -10.96
CA PHE A 234 -7.95 16.05 -11.33
C PHE A 234 -7.75 17.18 -10.33
N THR A 235 -7.61 16.85 -9.04
CA THR A 235 -7.37 17.84 -7.98
C THR A 235 -5.89 18.02 -7.65
N TYR A 236 -5.00 17.22 -8.25
CA TYR A 236 -3.57 17.14 -7.92
C TYR A 236 -3.32 16.94 -6.41
N SER A 237 -4.25 16.28 -5.71
CA SER A 237 -4.22 16.11 -4.26
C SER A 237 -4.78 14.75 -3.86
N ILE A 238 -3.92 13.94 -3.24
CA ILE A 238 -4.30 12.64 -2.67
C ILE A 238 -5.37 12.85 -1.58
N ALA A 239 -5.18 13.87 -0.75
CA ALA A 239 -6.07 14.28 0.33
C ALA A 239 -7.52 14.48 -0.15
N TYR A 240 -7.72 15.30 -1.18
CA TYR A 240 -9.05 15.58 -1.71
C TYR A 240 -9.69 14.35 -2.38
N GLY A 241 -8.89 13.52 -3.05
CA GLY A 241 -9.37 12.26 -3.61
C GLY A 241 -9.83 11.26 -2.57
N LEU A 242 -9.10 11.10 -1.46
CA LEU A 242 -9.50 10.24 -0.35
C LEU A 242 -10.78 10.73 0.32
N ILE A 243 -10.88 12.04 0.60
CA ILE A 243 -12.08 12.65 1.19
C ILE A 243 -13.30 12.40 0.29
N ALA A 244 -13.19 12.65 -1.01
CA ALA A 244 -14.28 12.42 -1.96
C ALA A 244 -14.73 10.95 -1.98
N GLY A 245 -13.77 10.01 -1.94
CA GLY A 245 -14.04 8.58 -1.83
C GLY A 245 -14.78 8.20 -0.55
N ILE A 246 -14.26 8.62 0.61
CA ILE A 246 -14.84 8.34 1.93
C ILE A 246 -16.26 8.90 2.04
N ILE A 247 -16.48 10.16 1.59
CA ILE A 247 -17.81 10.77 1.59
C ILE A 247 -18.77 9.97 0.70
N THR A 248 -18.32 9.57 -0.49
CA THR A 248 -19.14 8.77 -1.41
C THR A 248 -19.49 7.41 -0.79
N TYR A 249 -18.53 6.74 -0.14
CA TYR A 249 -18.74 5.49 0.57
C TYR A 249 -19.76 5.65 1.71
N ILE A 250 -19.62 6.69 2.53
CA ILE A 250 -20.54 6.98 3.64
C ILE A 250 -21.95 7.22 3.10
N ILE A 251 -22.12 8.05 2.07
CA ILE A 251 -23.43 8.37 1.51
C ILE A 251 -24.12 7.12 0.97
N LEU A 252 -23.43 6.31 0.17
CA LEU A 252 -24.02 5.12 -0.45
C LEU A 252 -24.35 4.04 0.59
N ASN A 253 -23.39 3.69 1.44
CA ASN A 253 -23.57 2.60 2.39
C ASN A 253 -24.49 2.98 3.56
N THR A 254 -24.37 4.20 4.08
CA THR A 254 -25.26 4.69 5.15
C THR A 254 -26.66 4.94 4.60
N GLY A 255 -26.77 5.48 3.38
CA GLY A 255 -28.07 5.66 2.72
C GLY A 255 -28.80 4.33 2.50
N ALA A 256 -28.10 3.31 1.99
CA ALA A 256 -28.65 1.97 1.84
C ALA A 256 -29.09 1.37 3.19
N TRP A 257 -28.27 1.52 4.24
CA TRP A 257 -28.59 1.06 5.58
C TRP A 257 -29.82 1.76 6.19
N ILE A 258 -29.95 3.08 6.00
CA ILE A 258 -31.11 3.86 6.45
C ILE A 258 -32.39 3.39 5.74
N ILE A 259 -32.33 3.16 4.42
CA ILE A 259 -33.48 2.70 3.64
C ILE A 259 -33.93 1.32 4.12
N GLU A 260 -32.99 0.41 4.37
CA GLU A 260 -33.28 -0.92 4.89
C GLU A 260 -33.94 -0.86 6.27
N MET A 261 -33.39 -0.03 7.17
CA MET A 261 -33.94 0.18 8.50
C MET A 261 -35.36 0.77 8.45
N ALA A 262 -35.56 1.80 7.62
CA ALA A 262 -36.85 2.45 7.43
C ALA A 262 -37.89 1.53 6.76
N SER A 263 -37.44 0.61 5.91
CA SER A 263 -38.28 -0.37 5.22
C SER A 263 -38.55 -1.64 6.04
N GLY A 264 -37.96 -1.77 7.24
CA GLY A 264 -38.04 -2.97 8.07
C GLY A 264 -37.47 -4.21 7.36
N GLY A 265 -36.44 -4.03 6.52
CA GLY A 265 -35.79 -5.09 5.75
C GLY A 265 -36.47 -5.49 4.45
N ARG A 266 -37.53 -4.79 4.00
CA ARG A 266 -38.22 -5.11 2.73
C ARG A 266 -37.47 -4.63 1.47
N ILE A 267 -36.68 -3.56 1.59
CA ILE A 267 -35.88 -3.02 0.50
C ILE A 267 -34.42 -3.18 0.88
N VAL A 268 -33.73 -4.08 0.18
CA VAL A 268 -32.30 -4.35 0.33
C VAL A 268 -31.64 -4.09 -1.04
N PRO A 269 -30.49 -3.39 -1.07
CA PRO A 269 -29.75 -3.22 -2.32
C PRO A 269 -29.35 -4.57 -2.92
N TYR A 270 -29.47 -4.69 -4.23
CA TYR A 270 -29.08 -5.89 -4.98
C TYR A 270 -27.58 -6.18 -4.80
N GLY A 271 -27.23 -7.43 -4.52
CA GLY A 271 -25.82 -7.84 -4.37
C GLY A 271 -25.20 -7.49 -3.02
N LYS A 272 -25.99 -7.23 -1.97
CA LYS A 272 -25.48 -6.86 -0.63
C LYS A 272 -24.59 -7.94 -0.02
N GLU A 273 -24.84 -9.21 -0.33
CA GLU A 273 -24.02 -10.36 0.03
C GLU A 273 -22.63 -10.34 -0.57
N LEU A 274 -22.42 -9.57 -1.64
CA LEU A 274 -21.13 -9.39 -2.28
C LEU A 274 -20.33 -8.25 -1.66
N LYS A 275 -20.91 -7.44 -0.78
CA LYS A 275 -20.25 -6.28 -0.17
C LYS A 275 -19.01 -6.72 0.63
N ASP A 276 -17.94 -5.93 0.56
CA ASP A 276 -16.77 -6.17 1.41
C ASP A 276 -17.15 -6.04 2.89
N HIS A 277 -16.92 -7.12 3.65
CA HIS A 277 -17.30 -7.20 5.05
C HIS A 277 -16.29 -6.46 5.92
N TRP A 278 -16.74 -5.38 6.55
CA TRP A 278 -16.01 -4.68 7.62
C TRP A 278 -16.82 -4.78 8.92
N THR A 279 -16.16 -5.07 10.04
CA THR A 279 -16.79 -5.19 11.36
C THR A 279 -16.23 -4.13 12.31
N TRP A 280 -17.11 -3.32 12.92
CA TRP A 280 -16.71 -2.33 13.94
C TRP A 280 -16.36 -2.97 15.30
N ARG A 281 -16.78 -4.21 15.53
CA ARG A 281 -16.45 -4.96 16.76
C ARG A 281 -15.15 -5.73 16.59
N ILE A 282 -14.06 -5.14 17.06
CA ILE A 282 -12.75 -5.78 17.15
C ILE A 282 -12.78 -6.80 18.31
N PRO A 283 -12.59 -8.11 18.06
CA PRO A 283 -12.43 -9.07 19.15
C PRO A 283 -11.16 -8.71 19.95
N GLY A 284 -11.30 -8.46 21.26
CA GLY A 284 -10.22 -7.98 22.14
C GLY A 284 -10.34 -6.52 22.59
N GLY A 285 -11.28 -5.74 22.05
CA GLY A 285 -11.56 -4.35 22.47
C GLY A 285 -10.85 -3.27 21.65
N PHE A 286 -11.10 -1.99 21.98
CA PHE A 286 -10.58 -0.84 21.22
C PHE A 286 -9.09 -0.55 21.48
N PHE A 287 -8.59 -0.89 22.67
CA PHE A 287 -7.20 -0.66 23.06
C PHE A 287 -6.39 -1.95 22.91
N PRO A 288 -5.10 -1.85 22.53
CA PRO A 288 -4.23 -3.02 22.50
C PRO A 288 -4.22 -3.72 23.87
N ALA A 289 -4.25 -5.05 23.89
CA ALA A 289 -4.30 -5.84 25.11
C ALA A 289 -3.17 -5.49 26.10
N TRP A 290 -2.00 -5.09 25.61
CA TRP A 290 -0.89 -4.64 26.46
C TRP A 290 -1.18 -3.28 27.15
N VAL A 291 -1.87 -2.34 26.49
CA VAL A 291 -2.30 -1.06 27.08
C VAL A 291 -3.34 -1.32 28.16
N VAL A 292 -4.30 -2.20 27.88
CA VAL A 292 -5.32 -2.61 28.85
C VAL A 292 -4.65 -3.28 30.05
N ARG A 293 -3.69 -4.19 29.85
CA ARG A 293 -2.94 -4.84 30.94
C ARG A 293 -2.08 -3.88 31.74
N ILE A 294 -1.42 -2.92 31.11
CA ILE A 294 -0.69 -1.85 31.82
C ILE A 294 -1.67 -1.02 32.67
N ALA A 295 -2.82 -0.65 32.12
CA ALA A 295 -3.85 0.07 32.86
C ALA A 295 -4.42 -0.74 34.04
N HIS A 296 -4.45 -2.07 33.91
CA HIS A 296 -4.84 -3.00 34.98
C HIS A 296 -3.68 -3.43 35.91
N GLY A 297 -2.47 -2.88 35.73
CA GLY A 297 -1.31 -3.13 36.60
C GLY A 297 -0.64 -4.50 36.41
N ASP A 298 -0.89 -5.18 35.30
CA ASP A 298 -0.43 -6.55 35.09
C ASP A 298 1.04 -6.60 34.60
N ARG A 299 1.90 -7.32 35.32
CA ARG A 299 3.35 -7.37 35.05
C ARG A 299 3.71 -8.19 33.80
N LYS A 300 2.76 -8.92 33.22
CA LYS A 300 2.91 -9.76 32.02
C LYS A 300 2.29 -9.12 30.78
N PHE A 301 2.34 -7.79 30.68
CA PHE A 301 1.73 -7.05 29.57
C PHE A 301 2.33 -7.38 28.18
N TRP A 302 3.55 -7.92 28.12
CA TRP A 302 4.27 -8.26 26.89
C TRP A 302 3.89 -9.61 26.24
N LYS A 303 3.10 -10.48 26.90
CA LYS A 303 2.73 -11.78 26.33
C LYS A 303 1.65 -11.63 25.26
N ARG A 304 1.90 -12.13 24.04
CA ARG A 304 0.89 -12.24 22.96
C ARG A 304 -0.30 -13.09 23.42
N GLU A 305 -1.49 -12.72 22.99
CA GLU A 305 -2.67 -13.57 23.16
C GLU A 305 -2.55 -14.79 22.27
N GLU A 306 -2.67 -15.98 22.85
CA GLU A 306 -3.19 -17.13 22.12
C GLU A 306 -4.71 -16.92 22.11
N TYR A 307 -5.29 -16.67 20.93
CA TYR A 307 -6.74 -16.64 20.77
C TYR A 307 -7.28 -18.02 21.19
N HIS A 308 -7.81 -18.12 22.40
CA HIS A 308 -8.54 -19.32 22.82
C HIS A 308 -9.91 -19.32 22.15
N ASP A 309 -10.23 -20.38 21.41
CA ASP A 309 -11.53 -20.62 20.76
C ASP A 309 -12.75 -20.57 21.71
N ALA A 310 -12.54 -20.43 23.03
CA ALA A 310 -13.60 -20.39 24.04
C ALA A 310 -14.43 -19.10 24.02
N ASP A 311 -13.86 -17.95 23.62
CA ASP A 311 -14.62 -16.69 23.52
C ASP A 311 -15.50 -16.62 22.25
N VAL A 312 -15.36 -17.60 21.36
CA VAL A 312 -16.08 -17.71 20.08
C VAL A 312 -17.51 -18.27 20.27
N GLY A 313 -17.73 -19.07 21.32
CA GLY A 313 -19.04 -19.69 21.60
C GLY A 313 -20.14 -18.69 22.01
N VAL A 314 -19.77 -17.60 22.67
CA VAL A 314 -20.72 -16.61 23.18
C VAL A 314 -21.19 -15.65 22.06
N VAL A 315 -20.33 -15.36 21.08
CA VAL A 315 -20.67 -14.49 19.95
C VAL A 315 -21.62 -15.18 18.96
N SER A 316 -21.44 -16.49 18.74
CA SER A 316 -22.36 -17.30 17.92
C SER A 316 -23.76 -17.41 18.55
N ALA A 317 -23.83 -17.58 19.88
CA ALA A 317 -25.11 -17.69 20.59
C ALA A 317 -25.93 -16.39 20.56
N ILE A 318 -25.28 -15.22 20.62
CA ILE A 318 -25.98 -13.92 20.59
C ILE A 318 -26.39 -13.53 19.15
N GLY A 319 -25.64 -13.94 18.13
CA GLY A 319 -26.04 -13.79 16.72
C GLY A 319 -27.29 -14.61 16.36
N ALA A 320 -27.48 -15.77 16.98
CA ALA A 320 -28.66 -16.60 16.82
C ALA A 320 -29.93 -16.01 17.49
N LEU A 321 -29.77 -15.17 18.52
CA LEU A 321 -30.88 -14.54 19.24
C LEU A 321 -31.54 -13.37 18.48
N GLY A 322 -30.98 -12.95 17.34
CA GLY A 322 -31.54 -11.89 16.48
C GLY A 322 -32.39 -12.36 15.30
N THR A 323 -32.55 -13.67 15.09
CA THR A 323 -33.28 -14.23 13.93
C THR A 323 -34.37 -15.20 14.38
N ASN A 324 -35.42 -14.68 15.02
CA ASN A 324 -36.69 -15.41 15.12
C ASN A 324 -37.44 -15.31 13.78
N ALA A 325 -37.04 -16.14 12.82
CA ALA A 325 -37.88 -16.56 11.70
C ALA A 325 -37.66 -18.06 11.49
N THR A 326 -38.71 -18.81 11.80
CA THR A 326 -38.86 -20.27 11.71
C THR A 326 -38.25 -20.87 10.44
N THR A 327 -37.25 -21.72 10.61
CA THR A 327 -36.90 -22.78 9.65
C THR A 327 -36.73 -24.09 10.44
N PRO A 328 -37.39 -25.20 10.04
CA PRO A 328 -37.27 -26.46 10.76
C PRO A 328 -35.91 -27.12 10.48
N PRO A 329 -35.36 -27.91 11.42
CA PRO A 329 -34.04 -28.50 11.29
C PRO A 329 -34.03 -29.64 10.25
N LEU A 330 -33.01 -29.65 9.40
CA LEU A 330 -32.74 -30.74 8.47
C LEU A 330 -32.41 -32.03 9.25
N GLU A 331 -33.35 -32.97 9.19
CA GLU A 331 -33.25 -34.31 9.71
C GLU A 331 -32.22 -35.11 8.90
N LYS A 332 -31.29 -35.76 9.60
CA LYS A 332 -30.34 -36.71 9.02
C LYS A 332 -31.10 -37.90 8.46
N VAL A 333 -31.20 -38.01 7.13
CA VAL A 333 -31.64 -39.24 6.47
C VAL A 333 -30.42 -39.98 5.94
N SER A 334 -29.99 -40.98 6.71
CA SER A 334 -29.23 -42.12 6.19
C SER A 334 -30.19 -43.03 5.41
N GLY A 335 -29.88 -43.35 4.16
CA GLY A 335 -30.66 -44.33 3.39
C GLY A 335 -30.25 -44.41 1.92
N GLU A 336 -29.46 -45.44 1.61
CA GLU A 336 -29.40 -46.24 0.38
C GLU A 336 -29.78 -45.59 -0.97
N LEU A 337 -28.78 -45.45 -1.85
CA LEU A 337 -28.95 -45.23 -3.29
C LEU A 337 -29.14 -46.59 -4.01
N PRO A 338 -30.18 -46.77 -4.86
CA PRO A 338 -30.14 -47.77 -5.91
C PRO A 338 -29.62 -47.20 -7.23
N VAL A 339 -28.99 -48.12 -7.96
CA VAL A 339 -28.23 -47.99 -9.21
C VAL A 339 -29.12 -47.76 -10.44
N GLY A 340 -28.59 -47.00 -11.41
CA GLY A 340 -28.99 -46.99 -12.83
C GLY A 340 -29.44 -45.60 -13.32
N GLY A 341 -28.99 -45.03 -14.42
CA GLY A 341 -28.11 -45.41 -15.53
C GLY A 341 -28.27 -44.36 -16.65
N GLY A 342 -27.24 -44.17 -17.48
CA GLY A 342 -27.27 -43.35 -18.72
C GLY A 342 -26.57 -41.99 -18.58
N SER A 343 -25.28 -41.89 -18.97
CA SER A 343 -24.80 -41.37 -20.28
C SER A 343 -25.14 -39.88 -20.48
N SER A 344 -24.21 -38.93 -20.56
CA SER A 344 -23.00 -38.82 -21.40
C SER A 344 -22.09 -37.72 -20.81
N GLY A 345 -20.78 -37.94 -20.60
CA GLY A 345 -19.74 -37.63 -21.61
C GLY A 345 -19.77 -36.15 -21.98
N ILE A 346 -18.90 -35.28 -21.46
CA ILE A 346 -17.51 -35.08 -21.91
C ILE A 346 -16.68 -34.58 -20.72
N GLY A 347 -15.53 -35.20 -20.48
CA GLY A 347 -14.56 -34.78 -19.47
C GLY A 347 -13.19 -34.49 -20.08
N ARG A 348 -12.41 -33.77 -19.27
CA ARG A 348 -10.93 -33.73 -19.19
C ARG A 348 -10.21 -33.07 -20.38
N ASP A 349 -9.13 -32.33 -20.21
CA ASP A 349 -7.96 -32.63 -19.37
C ASP A 349 -7.34 -31.39 -18.71
N GLU A 350 -7.18 -31.48 -17.39
CA GLU A 350 -6.01 -30.94 -16.69
C GLU A 350 -4.82 -31.88 -16.96
N LYS A 351 -3.70 -31.31 -17.41
CA LYS A 351 -2.32 -31.81 -17.23
C LYS A 351 -1.41 -30.84 -17.94
N PHE A 352 -0.56 -30.11 -17.22
CA PHE A 352 0.83 -29.85 -17.59
C PHE A 352 1.52 -29.11 -16.43
N VAL A 353 1.99 -29.89 -15.46
CA VAL A 353 3.12 -29.57 -14.59
C VAL A 353 4.22 -30.54 -14.99
N LYS A 354 5.31 -30.03 -15.59
CA LYS A 354 6.72 -30.43 -15.38
C LYS A 354 7.63 -29.95 -16.54
N GLU A 355 8.79 -29.45 -16.12
CA GLU A 355 10.07 -29.27 -16.84
C GLU A 355 10.27 -28.02 -17.71
N GLY A 356 11.33 -27.26 -17.38
CA GLY A 356 11.84 -26.08 -18.10
C GLY A 356 12.45 -25.05 -17.18
#